data_AF-A0A380WQ53-F1
#
_entry.id   AF-A0A380WQ53-F1
#
_cell.length_a   1.000
_cell.length_b   1.000
_cell.length_c   1.000
_cell.angle_alpha   90.00
_cell.angle_beta   90.00
_cell.angle_gamma   90.00
#
_symmetry.space_group_name_H-M   'P 1'
#
loop_
_entity.id
_entity.type
_entity.pdbx_description
1 polymer ?
#
loop_
_entity_poly.entity_id
_entity_poly.type
_entity_poly.pdbx_seq_one_letter_code
_entity_poly.pdbx_strand_id
1 'polypeptide(L)'
;MLSKMTAALVVASTVGLLAGQAHAAAFAAWQVTDVPFGDTLNIRKYPSNGSQKQAAYPNGMVLQMTGTCTGGVDLLNISHLPEWKQEQRVRYRWCQVWHDPAQNGHFVTGWVYGKYITPY
;
A
#
# COMPACT_ATOMS: atom_id res chain seq x y z
N MET A 1 -16.94 -63.19 37.95
CA MET A 1 -17.55 -61.92 37.49
C MET A 1 -16.72 -60.78 38.04
N LEU A 2 -15.84 -60.19 37.24
CA LEU A 2 -15.03 -59.04 37.65
C LEU A 2 -15.52 -57.79 36.93
N SER A 3 -15.60 -56.71 37.71
CA SER A 3 -16.34 -55.50 37.45
C SER A 3 -15.67 -54.56 36.45
N LYS A 4 -16.51 -53.72 35.85
CA LYS A 4 -16.28 -52.66 34.85
C LYS A 4 -15.08 -51.75 35.14
N MET A 5 -14.36 -51.33 34.10
CA MET A 5 -13.84 -49.95 34.02
C MET A 5 -13.54 -49.51 32.58
N THR A 6 -14.21 -48.43 32.20
CA THR A 6 -14.19 -47.72 30.92
C THR A 6 -13.03 -46.71 30.87
N ALA A 7 -12.53 -46.40 29.67
CA ALA A 7 -11.82 -45.19 29.19
C ALA A 7 -10.58 -45.61 28.35
N ALA A 8 -10.28 -45.01 27.19
CA ALA A 8 -10.18 -43.58 26.96
C ALA A 8 -10.54 -43.17 25.52
N LEU A 9 -11.16 -42.01 25.40
CA LEU A 9 -11.42 -41.29 24.15
C LEU A 9 -10.16 -40.46 23.83
N VAL A 10 -9.47 -40.76 22.72
CA VAL A 10 -8.38 -39.89 22.24
C VAL A 10 -8.99 -38.86 21.30
N VAL A 11 -9.21 -37.65 21.80
CA VAL A 11 -9.56 -36.49 20.98
C VAL A 11 -8.26 -35.89 20.43
N ALA A 12 -7.96 -36.17 19.16
CA ALA A 12 -6.88 -35.51 18.44
C ALA A 12 -7.42 -34.24 17.77
N SER A 13 -7.47 -33.14 18.54
CA SER A 13 -7.78 -31.81 18.02
C SER A 13 -6.48 -31.09 17.64
N THR A 14 -5.87 -31.41 16.51
CA THR A 14 -4.83 -30.56 15.93
C THR A 14 -5.49 -29.38 15.23
N VAL A 15 -5.66 -28.28 15.99
CA VAL A 15 -6.07 -26.99 15.46
C VAL A 15 -4.90 -26.42 14.65
N GLY A 16 -4.91 -26.68 13.34
CA GLY A 16 -4.04 -26.01 12.38
C GLY A 16 -4.62 -24.65 12.00
N LEU A 17 -4.65 -23.69 12.93
CA LEU A 17 -4.96 -22.30 12.63
C LEU A 17 -3.74 -21.66 11.95
N LEU A 18 -3.54 -21.94 10.66
CA LEU A 18 -2.90 -20.96 9.77
C LEU A 18 -3.96 -19.93 9.40
N ALA A 19 -4.40 -19.15 10.39
CA ALA A 19 -5.07 -17.89 10.13
C ALA A 19 -3.98 -16.97 9.58
N GLY A 20 -3.83 -16.95 8.24
CA GLY A 20 -3.11 -15.88 7.57
C GLY A 20 -3.67 -14.58 8.11
N GLN A 21 -2.84 -13.81 8.81
CA GLN A 21 -3.31 -12.60 9.46
C GLN A 21 -3.77 -11.63 8.36
N ALA A 22 -5.09 -11.51 8.18
CA ALA A 22 -5.67 -10.49 7.31
C ALA A 22 -5.51 -9.14 8.01
N HIS A 23 -4.32 -8.53 7.87
CA HIS A 23 -4.12 -7.15 8.29
C HIS A 23 -4.75 -6.28 7.21
N ALA A 24 -5.87 -5.64 7.52
CA ALA A 24 -6.39 -4.56 6.70
C ALA A 24 -5.40 -3.39 6.79
N ALA A 25 -4.49 -3.26 5.83
CA ALA A 25 -3.59 -2.13 5.75
C ALA A 25 -4.39 -0.88 5.35
N ALA A 26 -4.33 0.18 6.16
CA ALA A 26 -4.97 1.45 5.84
C ALA A 26 -4.26 2.20 4.70
N PHE A 27 -2.98 1.87 4.45
CA PHE A 27 -2.15 2.49 3.43
C PHE A 27 -1.37 1.44 2.64
N ALA A 28 -1.12 1.73 1.37
CA ALA A 28 -0.17 0.99 0.54
C ALA A 28 1.19 1.70 0.56
N ALA A 29 2.27 0.94 0.78
CA ALA A 29 3.62 1.46 0.69
C ALA A 29 4.09 1.45 -0.77
N TRP A 30 4.48 2.61 -1.29
CA TRP A 30 5.05 2.75 -2.63
C TRP A 30 6.25 3.67 -2.58
N GLN A 31 7.32 3.34 -3.29
CA GLN A 31 8.56 4.10 -3.31
C GLN A 31 8.63 5.01 -4.54
N VAL A 32 9.16 6.23 -4.37
CA VAL A 32 9.50 7.13 -5.48
C VAL A 32 10.66 6.54 -6.29
N THR A 33 10.47 6.43 -7.60
CA THR A 33 11.47 5.90 -8.54
C THR A 33 11.45 6.63 -9.88
N ASP A 34 12.47 6.38 -10.71
CA ASP A 34 12.59 6.87 -12.10
C ASP A 34 12.49 8.39 -12.29
N VAL A 35 12.69 9.16 -11.22
CA VAL A 35 12.87 10.62 -11.30
C VAL A 35 14.32 10.91 -11.75
N PRO A 36 14.55 11.87 -12.67
CA PRO A 36 15.90 12.25 -13.09
C PRO A 36 16.82 12.64 -11.92
N PHE A 37 18.12 12.41 -12.08
CA PHE A 37 19.12 12.78 -11.08
C PHE A 37 19.05 14.29 -10.76
N GLY A 38 19.00 14.62 -9.47
CA GLY A 38 18.87 16.00 -8.99
C GLY A 38 17.44 16.56 -9.01
N ASP A 39 16.44 15.79 -9.44
CA ASP A 39 15.03 16.18 -9.43
C ASP A 39 14.23 15.41 -8.37
N THR A 40 12.95 15.76 -8.21
CA THR A 40 12.04 15.23 -7.20
C THR A 40 10.65 14.97 -7.79
N LEU A 41 9.95 13.98 -7.22
CA LEU A 41 8.55 13.76 -7.50
C LEU A 41 7.71 14.77 -6.71
N ASN A 42 7.00 15.64 -7.43
CA ASN A 42 6.12 16.63 -6.82
C ASN A 42 4.80 15.97 -6.38
N ILE A 43 4.41 16.21 -5.13
CA ILE A 43 3.05 15.96 -4.63
C ILE A 43 2.17 17.15 -4.99
N ARG A 44 0.99 16.91 -5.57
CA ARG A 44 0.09 17.97 -6.03
C ARG A 44 -1.28 17.91 -5.37
N LYS A 45 -1.90 19.07 -5.18
CA LYS A 45 -3.22 19.20 -4.55
C LYS A 45 -4.34 18.47 -5.30
N TYR A 46 -4.23 18.38 -6.62
CA TYR A 46 -5.20 17.73 -7.51
C TYR A 46 -4.44 16.89 -8.55
N PRO A 47 -5.07 15.85 -9.13
CA PRO A 47 -4.44 14.93 -10.07
C PRO A 47 -4.23 15.55 -11.47
N SER A 48 -3.39 16.58 -11.55
CA SER A 48 -3.10 17.33 -12.77
C SER A 48 -1.74 18.00 -12.72
N ASN A 49 -1.05 18.06 -13.87
CA ASN A 49 0.27 18.70 -14.01
C ASN A 49 0.26 20.20 -13.71
N GLY A 50 -0.87 20.88 -13.89
CA GLY A 50 -1.02 22.31 -13.59
C GLY A 50 -1.39 22.60 -12.14
N SER A 51 -1.66 21.58 -11.33
CA SER A 51 -2.10 21.75 -9.95
C SER A 51 -0.97 22.23 -9.03
N GLN A 52 -1.34 22.97 -7.99
CA GLN A 52 -0.44 23.45 -6.95
C GLN A 52 0.39 22.30 -6.37
N LYS A 53 1.70 22.51 -6.27
CA LYS A 53 2.64 21.62 -5.58
C LYS A 53 2.50 21.81 -4.06
N GLN A 54 2.39 20.72 -3.32
CA GLN A 54 2.32 20.71 -1.85
C GLN A 54 3.66 20.29 -1.23
N ALA A 55 4.34 19.31 -1.82
CA ALA A 55 5.64 18.82 -1.39
C ALA A 55 6.42 18.25 -2.59
N ALA A 56 7.66 17.86 -2.33
CA ALA A 56 8.54 17.22 -3.30
C ALA A 56 9.39 16.16 -2.59
N TYR A 57 9.47 14.96 -3.15
CA TYR A 57 10.23 13.85 -2.57
C TYR A 57 11.25 13.26 -3.56
N PRO A 58 12.47 12.93 -3.11
CA PRO A 58 13.50 12.34 -3.97
C PRO A 58 13.21 10.85 -4.23
N ASN A 59 13.93 10.26 -5.19
CA ASN A 59 13.98 8.80 -5.36
C ASN A 59 14.34 8.11 -4.03
N GLY A 60 13.77 6.92 -3.81
CA GLY A 60 13.99 6.12 -2.61
C GLY A 60 13.03 6.44 -1.45
N MET A 61 12.34 7.59 -1.48
CA MET A 61 11.33 7.92 -0.47
C MET A 61 10.14 6.96 -0.54
N VAL A 62 9.77 6.35 0.58
CA VAL A 62 8.55 5.53 0.70
C VAL A 62 7.37 6.42 1.07
N LEU A 63 6.33 6.37 0.26
CA LEU A 63 5.10 7.13 0.39
C LEU A 63 4.01 6.29 1.06
N GLN A 64 3.21 6.94 1.92
CA GLN A 64 2.00 6.36 2.49
C GLN A 64 0.82 6.62 1.54
N MET A 65 0.53 5.67 0.66
CA MET A 65 -0.53 5.83 -0.33
C MET A 65 -1.89 5.44 0.25
N THR A 66 -2.94 6.19 -0.03
CA THR A 66 -4.29 5.93 0.53
C THR A 66 -5.01 4.75 -0.13
N GLY A 67 -4.42 4.14 -1.15
CA GLY A 67 -5.07 3.16 -2.01
C GLY A 67 -5.69 3.78 -3.26
N THR A 68 -6.15 5.04 -3.20
CA THR A 68 -6.92 5.64 -4.31
C THR A 68 -6.02 6.09 -5.47
N CYS A 69 -6.33 5.65 -6.69
CA CYS A 69 -5.80 6.23 -7.92
C CYS A 69 -6.92 6.62 -8.90
N THR A 70 -6.64 7.56 -9.80
CA THR A 70 -7.59 7.95 -10.84
C THR A 70 -7.92 6.77 -11.77
N GLY A 71 -9.10 6.80 -12.38
CA GLY A 71 -9.58 5.70 -13.21
C GLY A 71 -10.05 4.48 -12.42
N GLY A 72 -10.34 4.63 -11.13
CA GLY A 72 -10.92 3.58 -10.29
C GLY A 72 -9.94 2.49 -9.85
N VAL A 73 -8.64 2.74 -9.98
CA VAL A 73 -7.60 1.80 -9.53
C VAL A 73 -7.43 1.96 -8.01
N ASP A 74 -7.37 0.82 -7.32
CA ASP A 74 -7.07 0.74 -5.90
C ASP A 74 -5.78 -0.05 -5.68
N LEU A 75 -4.78 0.57 -5.05
CA LEU A 75 -3.46 -0.02 -4.79
C LEU A 75 -3.53 -1.26 -3.89
N LEU A 76 -4.46 -1.28 -2.93
CA LEU A 76 -4.63 -2.41 -2.02
C LEU A 76 -5.20 -3.62 -2.78
N ASN A 77 -6.11 -3.38 -3.73
CA ASN A 77 -6.71 -4.42 -4.55
C ASN A 77 -5.75 -5.03 -5.57
N ILE A 78 -4.72 -4.30 -6.01
CA ILE A 78 -3.72 -4.80 -6.97
C ILE A 78 -2.45 -5.36 -6.31
N SER A 79 -2.32 -5.23 -4.99
CA SER A 79 -1.11 -5.63 -4.22
C SER A 79 -0.71 -7.11 -4.38
N HIS A 80 -1.66 -7.98 -4.71
CA HIS A 80 -1.42 -9.41 -4.94
C HIS A 80 -0.79 -9.72 -6.31
N LEU A 81 -0.74 -8.73 -7.21
CA LEU A 81 -0.15 -8.92 -8.54
C LEU A 81 1.38 -8.81 -8.47
N PRO A 82 2.11 -9.42 -9.42
CA PRO A 82 3.53 -9.11 -9.61
C PRO A 82 3.78 -7.61 -9.78
N GLU A 83 4.88 -7.09 -9.25
CA GLU A 83 5.22 -5.66 -9.21
C GLU A 83 5.03 -4.96 -10.57
N TRP A 84 5.58 -5.54 -11.65
CA TRP A 84 5.46 -4.98 -13.00
C TRP A 84 4.01 -4.81 -13.47
N LYS A 85 3.09 -5.68 -13.04
CA LYS A 85 1.66 -5.53 -13.35
C LYS A 85 1.05 -4.40 -12.53
N GLN A 86 1.44 -4.24 -11.26
CA GLN A 86 0.98 -3.12 -10.44
C GLN A 86 1.42 -1.79 -11.05
N GLU A 87 2.70 -1.67 -11.39
CA GLU A 87 3.28 -0.50 -12.07
C GLU A 87 2.52 -0.18 -13.37
N GLN A 88 2.25 -1.20 -14.19
CA GLN A 88 1.50 -1.03 -15.44
C GLN A 88 0.09 -0.45 -15.20
N ARG A 89 -0.59 -0.85 -14.12
CA ARG A 89 -1.93 -0.33 -13.81
C ARG A 89 -1.92 1.11 -13.32
N VAL A 90 -0.85 1.56 -12.69
CA VAL A 90 -0.75 2.92 -12.13
C VAL A 90 -0.02 3.90 -13.05
N ARG A 91 0.79 3.42 -14.01
CA ARG A 91 1.75 4.22 -14.81
C ARG A 91 1.22 5.55 -15.35
N TYR A 92 -0.03 5.58 -15.81
CA TYR A 92 -0.66 6.78 -16.38
C TYR A 92 -1.80 7.33 -15.54
N ARG A 93 -1.83 6.98 -14.26
CA ARG A 93 -2.80 7.43 -13.27
C ARG A 93 -2.15 8.39 -12.31
N TRP A 94 -2.98 9.15 -11.62
CA TRP A 94 -2.56 9.87 -10.42
C TRP A 94 -2.97 9.04 -9.22
N CYS A 95 -2.07 8.87 -8.26
CA CYS A 95 -2.32 8.10 -7.05
C CYS A 95 -2.23 9.01 -5.83
N GLN A 96 -3.17 8.85 -4.91
CA GLN A 96 -3.32 9.71 -3.75
C GLN A 96 -2.38 9.25 -2.63
N VAL A 97 -1.67 10.22 -2.07
CA VAL A 97 -0.74 10.05 -0.96
C VAL A 97 -1.29 10.78 0.26
N TRP A 98 -1.05 10.22 1.44
CA TRP A 98 -1.21 10.87 2.73
C TRP A 98 0.16 11.34 3.21
N HIS A 99 0.36 12.65 3.38
CA HIS A 99 1.66 13.20 3.69
C HIS A 99 1.56 14.49 4.53
N ASP A 100 2.65 14.85 5.17
CA ASP A 100 2.80 16.11 5.90
C ASP A 100 3.76 17.04 5.14
N PRO A 101 3.24 17.95 4.29
CA PRO A 101 4.06 18.84 3.51
C PRO A 101 4.88 19.84 4.34
N ALA A 102 4.40 20.20 5.54
CA ALA A 102 5.03 21.22 6.38
C ALA A 102 5.89 20.62 7.51
N GLN A 103 5.93 19.29 7.64
CA GLN A 103 6.68 18.55 8.66
C GLN A 103 6.34 19.01 10.09
N ASN A 104 5.07 19.28 10.34
CA ASN A 104 4.56 19.79 11.61
C ASN A 104 3.43 18.94 12.21
N GLY A 105 3.21 17.74 11.68
CA GLY A 105 2.16 16.80 12.07
C GLY A 105 0.80 17.05 11.41
N HIS A 106 0.66 18.06 10.55
CA HIS A 106 -0.59 18.33 9.84
C HIS A 106 -0.64 17.61 8.49
N PHE A 107 -1.10 16.37 8.54
CA PHE A 107 -1.23 15.54 7.34
C PHE A 107 -2.39 15.98 6.45
N VAL A 108 -2.15 15.89 5.15
CA VAL A 108 -3.13 16.17 4.09
C VAL A 108 -3.02 15.11 3.00
N THR A 109 -4.05 15.05 2.15
CA THR A 109 -3.96 14.29 0.91
C THR A 109 -3.30 15.14 -0.19
N GLY A 110 -2.59 14.44 -1.06
CA GLY A 110 -2.04 14.96 -2.30
C GLY A 110 -1.98 13.87 -3.36
N TRP A 111 -1.47 14.19 -4.55
CA TRP A 111 -1.45 13.30 -5.70
C TRP A 111 -0.07 13.24 -6.34
N VAL A 112 0.39 12.03 -6.63
CA VAL A 112 1.59 11.75 -7.42
C VAL A 112 1.24 11.14 -8.75
N TYR A 113 2.09 11.36 -9.76
CA TYR A 113 1.93 10.70 -11.05
C TYR A 113 2.53 9.30 -11.01
N GLY A 114 1.71 8.30 -11.32
CA GLY A 114 2.02 6.88 -11.10
C GLY A 114 3.20 6.33 -11.89
N LYS A 115 3.67 7.05 -12.92
CA LYS A 115 4.90 6.72 -13.65
C LYS A 115 6.14 6.67 -12.74
N TYR A 116 6.17 7.46 -11.66
CA TYR A 116 7.36 7.68 -10.83
C TYR A 116 7.25 7.01 -9.45
N ILE A 117 6.46 5.94 -9.35
CA ILE A 117 6.34 5.15 -8.13
C ILE A 117 6.36 3.65 -8.47
N THR A 118 6.92 2.86 -7.56
CA THR A 118 6.96 1.39 -7.61
C THR A 118 6.51 0.80 -6.26
N PRO A 119 5.94 -0.42 -6.19
CA PRO A 119 5.64 -1.08 -4.91
C PRO A 119 6.88 -1.16 -4.00
N TYR A 120 6.69 -1.14 -2.67
CA TYR A 120 7.77 -1.23 -1.65
C TYR A 120 7.56 -2.42 -0.70
#